data_AF-A0A818T211-F1
#
_entry.id   AF-A0A818T211-F1
#
_cell.length_a   1.000
_cell.length_b   1.000
_cell.length_c   1.000
_cell.angle_alpha   90.00
_cell.angle_beta   90.00
_cell.angle_gamma   90.00
#
_symmetry.space_group_name_H-M   'P 1'
#
loop_
_entity.id
_entity.type
_entity.pdbx_description
1 polymer ?
#
loop_
_entity_poly.entity_id
_entity_poly.type
_entity_poly.pdbx_seq_one_letter_code
_entity_poly.pdbx_strand_id
1 'polypeptide(L)'
;MRSQNTMCICLITILPWMVFLIFTYTYSQTCIDDVHQTVKRIDKININISSSICETSIDSYQKCYKYVTELVPYNHVILGIETVNLLRKQLKAVNQSLLNSSLYWNDDDRFKPFINLMSSRNECQILYCGANEGGTDGLEFIRKYEDCHVWFLEPVTQFYDKLIHSHSILQELKTGKHHMYNIGLSNKNDLIDITWQDIRESQALTLVGVHEKMKDIGNELKYKLILRDVAEILFEFHILSKTNNNIITGELNLLHVNCEGCEYEVIERLIKKNLIKYIRIIQFGSHRPSAIRSSISQIYCCLQQMLSTTHHLEFGIPWAWERWLRNDLTEQK
;
A
#
# COMPACT_ATOMS: atom_id res chain seq x y z
N MET A 1 -41.49 62.49 46.97
CA MET A 1 -42.35 61.30 47.04
C MET A 1 -41.58 60.10 46.50
N ARG A 2 -41.78 58.93 47.13
CA ARG A 2 -41.24 57.57 46.86
C ARG A 2 -41.27 57.22 45.34
N SER A 3 -40.45 56.31 44.79
CA SER A 3 -40.20 54.93 45.23
C SER A 3 -38.98 54.25 44.58
N GLN A 4 -38.54 53.18 45.24
CA GLN A 4 -37.56 52.15 44.88
C GLN A 4 -37.92 51.38 43.59
N ASN A 5 -36.91 50.87 42.86
CA ASN A 5 -36.73 49.43 42.56
C ASN A 5 -35.46 49.12 41.74
N THR A 6 -34.63 48.27 42.36
CA THR A 6 -33.75 47.18 41.90
C THR A 6 -33.74 46.78 40.41
N MET A 7 -32.55 46.54 39.83
CA MET A 7 -32.24 45.24 39.20
C MET A 7 -30.74 44.99 38.96
N CYS A 8 -30.25 43.87 39.50
CA CYS A 8 -29.12 43.10 39.01
C CYS A 8 -29.28 42.77 37.52
N ILE A 9 -28.18 42.73 36.77
CA ILE A 9 -27.77 41.71 35.77
C ILE A 9 -26.61 42.34 34.98
N CYS A 10 -25.36 41.93 35.26
CA CYS A 10 -24.24 42.21 34.35
C CYS A 10 -23.09 41.19 34.49
N LEU A 11 -23.40 39.93 34.83
CA LEU A 11 -22.39 38.88 35.05
C LEU A 11 -22.64 37.57 34.27
N ILE A 12 -23.44 37.61 33.19
CA ILE A 12 -23.74 36.41 32.38
C ILE A 12 -23.16 36.46 30.95
N THR A 13 -22.56 37.58 30.51
CA THR A 13 -22.04 37.68 29.11
C THR A 13 -20.53 37.49 28.96
N ILE A 14 -19.75 37.43 30.05
CA ILE A 14 -18.28 37.33 29.98
C ILE A 14 -17.77 35.88 30.15
N LEU A 15 -18.52 35.01 30.83
CA LEU A 15 -18.11 33.61 31.06
C LEU A 15 -17.99 32.75 29.78
N PRO A 16 -18.89 32.85 28.77
CA PRO A 16 -18.78 32.01 27.58
C PRO A 16 -17.53 32.31 26.73
N TRP A 17 -17.08 33.57 26.72
CA TRP A 17 -15.91 33.99 25.95
C TRP A 17 -14.59 33.61 26.63
N MET A 18 -14.51 33.65 27.96
CA MET A 18 -13.32 33.20 28.69
C MET A 18 -13.16 31.68 28.64
N VAL A 19 -14.24 30.90 28.66
CA VAL A 19 -14.17 29.44 28.48
C VAL A 19 -13.70 29.06 27.07
N PHE A 20 -14.13 29.80 26.03
CA PHE A 20 -13.69 29.58 24.65
C PHE A 20 -12.20 29.95 24.44
N LEU A 21 -11.74 31.04 25.04
CA LEU A 21 -10.32 31.44 25.03
C LEU A 21 -9.43 30.49 25.83
N ILE A 22 -9.90 29.98 26.97
CA ILE A 22 -9.16 28.98 27.75
C ILE A 22 -9.08 27.66 26.99
N PHE A 23 -10.17 27.17 26.37
CA PHE A 23 -10.17 25.93 25.59
C PHE A 23 -9.27 25.99 24.35
N THR A 24 -9.27 27.12 23.63
CA THR A 24 -8.41 27.31 22.45
C THR A 24 -6.95 27.48 22.83
N TYR A 25 -6.66 28.15 23.96
CA TYR A 25 -5.29 28.28 24.47
C TYR A 25 -4.73 26.95 25.00
N THR A 26 -5.50 26.16 25.77
CA THR A 26 -5.02 24.84 26.23
C THR A 26 -4.85 23.86 25.08
N TYR A 27 -5.75 23.85 24.08
CA TYR A 27 -5.63 22.96 22.92
C TYR A 27 -4.45 23.33 22.00
N SER A 28 -4.18 24.63 21.85
CA SER A 28 -2.98 25.15 21.17
C SER A 28 -1.72 24.75 21.92
N GLN A 29 -1.72 24.85 23.25
CA GLN A 29 -0.52 24.59 24.03
C GLN A 29 -0.21 23.09 24.14
N THR A 30 -1.20 22.20 24.25
CA THR A 30 -0.97 20.76 24.10
C THR A 30 -0.47 20.39 22.72
N CYS A 31 -0.95 21.03 21.64
CA CYS A 31 -0.45 20.77 20.29
C CYS A 31 1.00 21.24 20.12
N ILE A 32 1.35 22.41 20.66
CA ILE A 32 2.73 22.94 20.65
C ILE A 32 3.64 22.08 21.52
N ASP A 33 3.17 21.64 22.70
CA ASP A 33 3.94 20.80 23.62
C ASP A 33 4.13 19.38 23.07
N ASP A 34 3.13 18.83 22.37
CA ASP A 34 3.24 17.53 21.67
C ASP A 34 4.20 17.61 20.49
N VAL A 35 4.18 18.69 19.70
CA VAL A 35 5.15 18.92 18.63
C VAL A 35 6.55 19.14 19.21
N HIS A 36 6.71 19.94 20.28
CA HIS A 36 7.99 20.14 20.93
C HIS A 36 8.52 18.87 21.61
N GLN A 37 7.68 18.05 22.21
CA GLN A 37 8.06 16.75 22.77
C GLN A 37 8.42 15.76 21.66
N THR A 38 7.71 15.78 20.53
CA THR A 38 8.02 14.94 19.37
C THR A 38 9.36 15.34 18.74
N VAL A 39 9.62 16.64 18.57
CA VAL A 39 10.91 17.17 18.08
C VAL A 39 12.05 16.88 19.06
N LYS A 40 11.83 17.07 20.39
CA LYS A 40 12.83 16.71 21.41
C LYS A 40 13.08 15.20 21.53
N ARG A 41 12.11 14.36 21.16
CA ARG A 41 12.29 12.90 21.06
C ARG A 41 13.10 12.55 19.80
N ILE A 42 12.88 13.24 18.69
CA ILE A 42 13.65 13.06 17.45
C ILE A 42 15.12 13.47 17.64
N ASP A 43 15.41 14.57 18.33
CA ASP A 43 16.79 15.03 18.60
C ASP A 43 17.56 14.15 19.61
N LYS A 44 16.87 13.28 20.37
CA LYS A 44 17.48 12.41 21.39
C LYS A 44 17.51 10.93 21.04
N ILE A 45 16.86 10.50 19.95
CA ILE A 45 16.79 9.10 19.55
C ILE A 45 17.68 8.90 18.32
N ASN A 46 18.95 8.55 18.57
CA ASN A 46 19.63 7.62 17.69
C ASN A 46 18.97 6.26 17.96
N ILE A 47 18.07 5.77 17.11
CA ILE A 47 17.69 4.33 16.93
C ILE A 47 16.49 4.14 15.98
N ASN A 48 16.59 3.05 15.21
CA ASN A 48 15.56 2.28 14.50
C ASN A 48 14.10 2.54 14.90
N ILE A 49 13.28 2.83 13.88
CA ILE A 49 11.84 3.00 14.01
C ILE A 49 11.17 1.63 14.03
N SER A 50 10.60 1.24 15.18
CA SER A 50 9.64 0.14 15.30
C SER A 50 8.19 0.64 15.11
N SER A 51 7.37 -0.22 14.52
CA SER A 51 6.09 -0.01 13.82
C SER A 51 4.83 0.30 14.66
N SER A 52 4.86 1.18 15.67
CA SER A 52 3.66 1.41 16.53
C SER A 52 2.96 2.78 16.43
N ILE A 53 3.05 3.50 15.31
CA ILE A 53 2.36 4.80 15.16
C ILE A 53 1.55 4.88 13.85
N CYS A 54 0.47 4.11 13.74
CA CYS A 54 -0.58 4.30 12.73
C CYS A 54 -1.89 4.54 13.49
N GLU A 55 -2.27 5.80 13.71
CA GLU A 55 -3.66 6.29 13.77
C GLU A 55 -3.68 7.74 14.25
N THR A 56 -2.92 8.08 15.29
CA THR A 56 -2.91 9.45 15.83
C THR A 56 -1.98 10.39 15.07
N SER A 57 -0.87 9.91 14.49
CA SER A 57 0.16 10.80 13.92
C SER A 57 -0.21 11.36 12.54
N ILE A 58 -0.75 10.55 11.64
CA ILE A 58 -1.03 10.97 10.25
C ILE A 58 -2.29 11.83 10.17
N ASP A 59 -3.34 11.48 10.91
CA ASP A 59 -4.56 12.27 10.96
C ASP A 59 -4.32 13.59 11.70
N SER A 60 -3.49 13.59 12.75
CA SER A 60 -3.00 14.82 13.38
C SER A 60 -2.08 15.61 12.46
N TYR A 61 -1.23 14.97 11.64
CA TYR A 61 -0.34 15.64 10.69
C TYR A 61 -1.11 16.30 9.56
N GLN A 62 -2.11 15.64 8.98
CA GLN A 62 -2.97 16.22 7.95
C GLN A 62 -3.88 17.31 8.51
N LYS A 63 -4.42 17.14 9.72
CA LYS A 63 -5.15 18.20 10.44
C LYS A 63 -4.24 19.39 10.77
N CYS A 64 -2.99 19.14 11.18
CA CYS A 64 -2.02 20.19 11.50
C CYS A 64 -1.54 20.92 10.24
N TYR A 65 -1.26 20.20 9.15
CA TYR A 65 -0.94 20.78 7.85
C TYR A 65 -2.09 21.66 7.36
N LYS A 66 -3.33 21.14 7.37
CA LYS A 66 -4.54 21.89 7.03
C LYS A 66 -4.76 23.11 7.93
N TYR A 67 -4.54 22.98 9.24
CA TYR A 67 -4.64 24.08 10.19
C TYR A 67 -3.60 25.18 9.92
N VAL A 68 -2.34 24.80 9.65
CA VAL A 68 -1.25 25.72 9.32
C VAL A 68 -1.46 26.40 7.97
N THR A 69 -2.04 25.73 6.98
CA THR A 69 -2.22 26.29 5.64
C THR A 69 -3.54 27.04 5.44
N GLU A 70 -4.61 26.69 6.16
CA GLU A 70 -5.96 27.23 5.93
C GLU A 70 -6.47 28.12 7.08
N LEU A 71 -6.00 27.92 8.32
CA LEU A 71 -6.55 28.57 9.53
C LEU A 71 -5.61 29.58 10.20
N VAL A 72 -4.47 29.91 9.59
CA VAL A 72 -3.63 31.03 10.01
C VAL A 72 -3.79 32.22 9.05
N PRO A 73 -4.95 32.91 9.01
CA PRO A 73 -4.97 34.29 8.57
C PRO A 73 -4.37 35.14 9.70
N TYR A 74 -3.22 35.75 9.43
CA TYR A 74 -2.66 36.90 10.15
C TYR A 74 -2.79 36.93 11.69
N ASN A 75 -1.62 36.79 12.32
CA ASN A 75 -1.26 37.14 13.71
C ASN A 75 -1.35 35.99 14.73
N HIS A 76 -0.19 35.74 15.36
CA HIS A 76 0.05 35.00 16.61
C HIS A 76 0.60 33.57 16.58
N VAL A 77 1.27 33.16 15.51
CA VAL A 77 2.39 32.19 15.64
C VAL A 77 3.60 32.76 14.92
N ILE A 78 4.56 33.30 15.68
CA ILE A 78 5.88 33.70 15.14
C ILE A 78 6.69 32.42 14.93
N LEU A 79 6.30 31.61 13.96
CA LEU A 79 7.33 30.94 13.17
C LEU A 79 7.81 32.04 12.23
N GLY A 80 9.06 32.48 12.41
CA GLY A 80 9.63 33.52 11.56
C GLY A 80 9.40 33.19 10.10
N ILE A 81 9.09 34.20 9.28
CA ILE A 81 8.88 34.03 7.83
C ILE A 81 10.06 33.24 7.21
N GLU A 82 11.26 33.42 7.75
CA GLU A 82 12.45 32.64 7.39
C GLU A 82 12.34 31.15 7.72
N THR A 83 11.81 30.76 8.89
CA THR A 83 11.59 29.35 9.27
C THR A 83 10.55 28.68 8.37
N VAL A 84 9.45 29.37 8.07
CA VAL A 84 8.42 28.86 7.14
C VAL A 84 8.98 28.73 5.72
N ASN A 85 9.77 29.70 5.27
CA ASN A 85 10.42 29.65 3.96
C ASN A 85 11.52 28.58 3.89
N LEU A 86 12.26 28.36 4.98
CA LEU A 86 13.25 27.30 5.10
C LEU A 86 12.58 25.92 5.06
N LEU A 87 11.49 25.73 5.82
CA LEU A 87 10.67 24.51 5.77
C LEU A 87 10.08 24.29 4.38
N ARG A 88 9.54 25.32 3.72
CA ARG A 88 9.05 25.22 2.33
C ARG A 88 10.16 24.88 1.35
N LYS A 89 11.36 25.45 1.52
CA LYS A 89 12.52 25.18 0.67
C LYS A 89 13.06 23.78 0.89
N GLN A 90 13.12 23.31 2.12
CA GLN A 90 13.49 21.92 2.47
C GLN A 90 12.44 20.94 1.96
N LEU A 91 11.14 21.22 2.13
CA LEU A 91 10.04 20.43 1.57
C LEU A 91 10.08 20.40 0.04
N LYS A 92 10.36 21.52 -0.62
CA LYS A 92 10.55 21.55 -2.08
C LYS A 92 11.78 20.76 -2.52
N ALA A 93 12.90 20.86 -1.81
CA ALA A 93 14.11 20.09 -2.12
C ALA A 93 13.88 18.58 -1.92
N VAL A 94 13.16 18.19 -0.86
CA VAL A 94 12.73 16.80 -0.62
C VAL A 94 11.75 16.35 -1.71
N ASN A 95 10.77 17.17 -2.10
CA ASN A 95 9.87 16.86 -3.22
C ASN A 95 10.61 16.73 -4.55
N GLN A 96 11.65 17.53 -4.77
CA GLN A 96 12.38 17.56 -6.03
C GLN A 96 13.41 16.43 -6.13
N SER A 97 13.93 15.92 -5.01
CA SER A 97 14.65 14.64 -4.98
C SER A 97 13.71 13.43 -5.06
N LEU A 98 12.49 13.53 -4.54
CA LEU A 98 11.42 12.53 -4.66
C LEU A 98 10.83 12.43 -6.08
N LEU A 99 11.04 13.44 -6.93
CA LEU A 99 10.54 13.48 -8.31
C LEU A 99 11.37 12.66 -9.31
N ASN A 100 12.52 12.12 -8.91
CA ASN A 100 13.17 11.04 -9.67
C ASN A 100 12.46 9.73 -9.33
N SER A 101 11.57 9.29 -10.21
CA SER A 101 10.70 8.12 -10.00
C SER A 101 11.46 6.83 -9.64
N SER A 102 12.73 6.68 -10.05
CA SER A 102 13.57 5.52 -9.72
C SER A 102 14.00 5.46 -8.24
N LEU A 103 14.11 6.60 -7.55
CA LEU A 103 14.39 6.63 -6.11
C LEU A 103 13.13 6.35 -5.28
N TYR A 104 11.94 6.62 -5.84
CA TYR A 104 10.68 6.47 -5.14
C TYR A 104 10.27 5.02 -4.95
N TRP A 105 10.54 4.18 -5.95
CA TRP A 105 10.16 2.77 -5.94
C TRP A 105 11.20 1.86 -5.28
N ASN A 106 12.30 2.37 -4.72
CA ASN A 106 13.35 1.53 -4.12
C ASN A 106 13.71 0.28 -4.98
N ASP A 107 13.83 0.49 -6.29
CA ASP A 107 13.95 -0.57 -7.30
C ASP A 107 15.16 -1.50 -7.08
N ASP A 108 16.25 -0.97 -6.53
CA ASP A 108 17.44 -1.74 -6.20
C ASP A 108 17.16 -2.79 -5.11
N ASP A 109 16.26 -2.49 -4.17
CA ASP A 109 15.89 -3.40 -3.08
C ASP A 109 15.01 -4.55 -3.57
N ARG A 110 14.12 -4.28 -4.54
CA ARG A 110 13.19 -5.25 -5.15
C ARG A 110 13.88 -6.54 -5.60
N PHE A 111 15.10 -6.43 -6.11
CA PHE A 111 15.85 -7.54 -6.66
C PHE A 111 17.05 -7.98 -5.82
N LYS A 112 17.20 -7.42 -4.60
CA LYS A 112 18.15 -7.97 -3.63
C LYS A 112 17.84 -9.44 -3.40
N PRO A 113 18.86 -10.31 -3.34
CA PRO A 113 18.64 -11.75 -3.27
C PRO A 113 17.66 -12.14 -2.19
N PHE A 114 16.73 -13.03 -2.53
CA PHE A 114 15.80 -13.60 -1.56
C PHE A 114 16.56 -14.64 -0.75
N ILE A 115 16.97 -14.27 0.47
CA ILE A 115 17.67 -15.20 1.36
C ILE A 115 16.78 -16.43 1.56
N ASN A 116 17.33 -17.62 1.31
CA ASN A 116 16.65 -18.90 1.50
C ASN A 116 15.41 -19.15 0.62
N LEU A 117 15.23 -18.47 -0.52
CA LEU A 117 14.13 -18.75 -1.47
C LEU A 117 14.11 -20.24 -1.86
N MET A 118 15.30 -20.79 -2.16
CA MET A 118 15.53 -22.17 -2.58
C MET A 118 15.68 -23.17 -1.43
N SER A 119 15.64 -22.73 -0.17
CA SER A 119 15.86 -23.62 0.99
C SER A 119 14.63 -24.45 1.33
N SER A 120 13.53 -24.35 0.57
CA SER A 120 12.37 -25.23 0.73
C SER A 120 12.72 -26.66 0.30
N ARG A 121 12.21 -27.65 1.02
CA ARG A 121 12.28 -29.07 0.59
C ARG A 121 11.39 -29.36 -0.62
N ASN A 122 10.56 -28.40 -1.03
CA ASN A 122 9.61 -28.48 -2.13
C ASN A 122 10.14 -27.73 -3.36
N GLU A 123 9.55 -28.05 -4.51
CA GLU A 123 9.72 -27.32 -5.77
C GLU A 123 9.55 -25.81 -5.56
N CYS A 124 10.43 -25.00 -6.15
CA CYS A 124 10.36 -23.56 -5.98
C CYS A 124 9.24 -22.97 -6.84
N GLN A 125 8.43 -22.09 -6.25
CA GLN A 125 7.20 -21.59 -6.86
C GLN A 125 7.04 -20.07 -6.68
N ILE A 126 6.83 -19.34 -7.79
CA ILE A 126 6.71 -17.88 -7.85
C ILE A 126 5.43 -17.49 -8.60
N LEU A 127 4.49 -16.87 -7.91
CA LEU A 127 3.26 -16.34 -8.50
C LEU A 127 3.44 -14.84 -8.76
N TYR A 128 3.51 -14.44 -10.04
CA TYR A 128 3.69 -13.06 -10.47
C TYR A 128 2.38 -12.49 -11.03
N CYS A 129 1.76 -11.58 -10.26
CA CYS A 129 0.55 -10.87 -10.64
C CYS A 129 0.85 -9.45 -11.14
N GLY A 130 0.34 -9.12 -12.32
CA GLY A 130 0.59 -7.85 -13.00
C GLY A 130 1.83 -7.89 -13.88
N ALA A 131 1.92 -8.92 -14.72
CA ALA A 131 3.10 -9.15 -15.56
C ALA A 131 3.31 -8.08 -16.64
N ASN A 132 2.26 -7.34 -17.02
CA ASN A 132 2.30 -6.30 -18.04
C ASN A 132 2.81 -6.84 -19.39
N GLU A 133 3.21 -5.97 -20.32
CA GLU A 133 3.61 -6.32 -21.69
C GLU A 133 4.90 -7.14 -21.77
N GLY A 134 5.81 -6.98 -20.81
CA GLY A 134 7.17 -7.52 -20.87
C GLY A 134 7.52 -8.55 -19.81
N GLY A 135 6.75 -8.64 -18.72
CA GLY A 135 7.03 -9.58 -17.63
C GLY A 135 8.39 -9.40 -16.95
N THR A 136 8.97 -8.20 -17.01
CA THR A 136 10.38 -7.93 -16.68
C THR A 136 10.82 -8.53 -15.34
N ASP A 137 10.03 -8.38 -14.28
CA ASP A 137 10.37 -8.90 -12.95
C ASP A 137 10.39 -10.43 -12.94
N GLY A 138 9.43 -11.07 -13.60
CA GLY A 138 9.42 -12.51 -13.79
C GLY A 138 10.62 -13.01 -14.60
N LEU A 139 11.10 -12.24 -15.58
CA LEU A 139 12.33 -12.56 -16.31
C LEU A 139 13.57 -12.53 -15.41
N GLU A 140 13.66 -11.53 -14.55
CA GLU A 140 14.71 -11.45 -13.55
C GLU A 140 14.64 -12.64 -12.58
N PHE A 141 13.45 -13.08 -12.20
CA PHE A 141 13.30 -14.27 -11.37
C PHE A 141 13.73 -15.55 -12.09
N ILE A 142 13.34 -15.75 -13.36
CA ILE A 142 13.77 -16.91 -14.14
C ILE A 142 15.30 -16.95 -14.26
N ARG A 143 15.94 -15.80 -14.53
CA ARG A 143 17.41 -15.70 -14.64
C ARG A 143 18.14 -16.00 -13.33
N LYS A 144 17.58 -15.56 -12.20
CA LYS A 144 18.21 -15.73 -10.88
C LYS A 144 17.89 -17.07 -10.23
N TYR A 145 16.74 -17.65 -10.56
CA TYR A 145 16.20 -18.85 -9.92
C TYR A 145 15.69 -19.82 -10.99
N GLU A 146 16.62 -20.35 -11.78
CA GLU A 146 16.36 -21.20 -12.97
C GLU A 146 15.48 -22.43 -12.69
N ASP A 147 15.46 -22.89 -11.44
CA ASP A 147 14.70 -24.05 -11.01
C ASP A 147 13.27 -23.77 -10.56
N CYS A 148 12.87 -22.51 -10.44
CA CYS A 148 11.54 -22.14 -9.98
C CYS A 148 10.50 -22.22 -11.09
N HIS A 149 9.30 -22.65 -10.73
CA HIS A 149 8.09 -22.44 -11.51
C HIS A 149 7.63 -20.98 -11.35
N VAL A 150 7.44 -20.29 -12.47
CA VAL A 150 6.99 -18.88 -12.48
C VAL A 150 5.66 -18.78 -13.23
N TRP A 151 4.59 -18.38 -12.53
CA TRP A 151 3.27 -18.13 -13.12
C TRP A 151 3.06 -16.64 -13.32
N PHE A 152 3.03 -16.20 -14.57
CA PHE A 152 2.78 -14.82 -14.98
C PHE A 152 1.28 -14.62 -15.21
N LEU A 153 0.70 -13.62 -14.56
CA LEU A 153 -0.71 -13.27 -14.67
C LEU A 153 -0.86 -11.84 -15.19
N GLU A 154 -1.52 -11.69 -16.32
CA GLU A 154 -1.81 -10.40 -16.94
C GLU A 154 -3.25 -10.38 -17.48
N PRO A 155 -4.18 -9.65 -16.83
CA PRO A 155 -5.59 -9.64 -17.25
C PRO A 155 -5.84 -8.91 -18.57
N VAL A 156 -5.04 -7.90 -18.93
CA VAL A 156 -5.27 -7.10 -20.13
C VAL A 156 -4.81 -7.89 -21.35
N THR A 157 -5.74 -8.33 -22.20
CA THR A 157 -5.46 -9.19 -23.37
C THR A 157 -4.34 -8.66 -24.26
N GLN A 158 -4.30 -7.35 -24.53
CA GLN A 158 -3.24 -6.77 -25.35
C GLN A 158 -1.86 -6.83 -24.70
N PHE A 159 -1.79 -6.68 -23.37
CA PHE A 159 -0.53 -6.82 -22.64
C PHE A 159 -0.10 -8.27 -22.57
N TYR A 160 -1.05 -9.18 -22.35
CA TYR A 160 -0.81 -10.61 -22.38
C TYR A 160 -0.31 -11.12 -23.74
N ASP A 161 -0.91 -10.67 -24.85
CA ASP A 161 -0.47 -11.06 -26.19
C ASP A 161 0.98 -10.62 -26.45
N LYS A 162 1.34 -9.40 -26.01
CA LYS A 162 2.72 -8.90 -26.06
C LYS A 162 3.65 -9.66 -25.12
N LEU A 163 3.18 -10.06 -23.94
CA LEU A 163 3.93 -10.84 -22.97
C LEU A 163 4.32 -12.21 -23.54
N ILE A 164 3.35 -12.91 -24.15
CA ILE A 164 3.56 -14.18 -24.86
C ILE A 164 4.57 -14.00 -25.99
N HIS A 165 4.45 -12.92 -26.78
CA HIS A 165 5.39 -12.65 -27.86
C HIS A 165 6.81 -12.41 -27.33
N SER A 166 6.96 -11.56 -26.32
CA SER A 166 8.24 -11.25 -25.67
C SER A 166 8.91 -12.49 -25.07
N HIS A 167 8.12 -13.44 -24.56
CA HIS A 167 8.65 -14.68 -23.99
C HIS A 167 8.83 -15.81 -24.99
N SER A 168 8.22 -15.77 -26.17
CA SER A 168 8.54 -16.73 -27.23
C SER A 168 10.03 -16.72 -27.56
N ILE A 169 10.69 -15.56 -27.42
CA ILE A 169 12.14 -15.36 -27.52
C ILE A 169 12.89 -16.09 -26.38
N LEU A 170 12.30 -16.23 -25.21
CA LEU A 170 12.90 -16.91 -24.05
C LEU A 170 12.63 -18.40 -24.01
N GLN A 171 11.61 -18.91 -24.70
CA GLN A 171 11.42 -20.35 -24.89
C GLN A 171 12.62 -20.99 -25.62
N GLU A 172 13.38 -20.22 -26.40
CA GLU A 172 14.66 -20.65 -26.96
C GLU A 172 15.72 -20.97 -25.89
N LEU A 173 15.57 -20.45 -24.66
CA LEU A 173 16.46 -20.68 -23.51
C LEU A 173 16.15 -21.96 -22.70
N LYS A 174 15.18 -22.78 -23.13
CA LYS A 174 14.95 -24.18 -22.69
C LYS A 174 14.60 -24.45 -21.21
N THR A 175 14.24 -23.46 -20.39
CA THR A 175 13.75 -23.70 -19.03
C THR A 175 12.21 -23.68 -18.99
N GLY A 176 11.57 -24.81 -19.33
CA GLY A 176 10.10 -24.96 -19.44
C GLY A 176 9.27 -24.81 -18.16
N LYS A 177 9.76 -24.07 -17.16
CA LYS A 177 9.14 -23.86 -15.84
C LYS A 177 8.42 -22.51 -15.74
N HIS A 178 7.89 -21.99 -16.83
CA HIS A 178 7.14 -20.72 -16.82
C HIS A 178 5.78 -20.90 -17.47
N HIS A 179 4.77 -20.29 -16.85
CA HIS A 179 3.37 -20.45 -17.22
C HIS A 179 2.74 -19.06 -17.32
N MET A 180 1.90 -18.82 -18.33
CA MET A 180 1.31 -17.51 -18.57
C MET A 180 -0.19 -17.64 -18.69
N TYR A 181 -0.92 -16.73 -18.05
CA TYR A 181 -2.37 -16.73 -18.05
C TYR A 181 -2.92 -15.32 -18.27
N ASN A 182 -3.94 -15.23 -19.14
CA ASN A 182 -4.70 -14.00 -19.36
C ASN A 182 -5.78 -13.83 -18.29
N ILE A 183 -5.36 -13.70 -17.03
CA ILE A 183 -6.25 -13.51 -15.88
C ILE A 183 -5.60 -12.52 -14.90
N GLY A 184 -6.42 -11.84 -14.11
CA GLY A 184 -5.99 -11.05 -12.96
C GLY A 184 -6.35 -11.76 -11.66
N LEU A 185 -5.62 -11.45 -10.59
CA LEU A 185 -5.99 -11.92 -9.25
C LEU A 185 -6.91 -10.90 -8.56
N SER A 186 -7.88 -11.41 -7.81
CA SER A 186 -8.71 -10.61 -6.92
C SER A 186 -9.18 -11.43 -5.71
N ASN A 187 -10.12 -10.89 -4.93
CA ASN A 187 -10.72 -11.56 -3.79
C ASN A 187 -11.91 -12.51 -4.14
N LYS A 188 -12.27 -12.60 -5.43
CA LYS A 188 -13.36 -13.44 -5.95
C LYS A 188 -13.16 -13.74 -7.45
N ASN A 189 -13.94 -14.65 -8.01
CA ASN A 189 -14.05 -14.75 -9.46
C ASN A 189 -14.99 -13.65 -9.96
N ASP A 190 -14.57 -12.91 -10.98
CA ASP A 190 -15.39 -11.86 -11.58
C ASP A 190 -15.04 -11.65 -13.07
N LEU A 191 -15.96 -11.01 -13.78
CA LEU A 191 -15.76 -10.54 -15.15
C LEU A 191 -16.07 -9.05 -15.16
N ILE A 192 -15.04 -8.22 -15.29
CA ILE A 192 -15.18 -6.76 -15.26
C ILE A 192 -14.99 -6.19 -16.66
N ASP A 193 -15.77 -5.16 -16.98
CA ASP A 193 -15.58 -4.35 -18.18
C ASP A 193 -14.81 -3.07 -17.82
N ILE A 194 -13.73 -2.78 -18.54
CA ILE A 194 -12.91 -1.57 -18.37
C ILE A 194 -12.75 -0.81 -19.68
N THR A 195 -12.40 0.46 -19.64
CA THR A 195 -12.09 1.26 -20.83
C THR A 195 -10.59 1.37 -21.08
N TRP A 196 -10.18 1.83 -22.26
CA TRP A 196 -8.77 2.20 -22.49
C TRP A 196 -8.28 3.31 -21.56
N GLN A 197 -9.17 4.23 -21.19
CA GLN A 197 -8.83 5.31 -20.30
C GLN A 197 -8.50 4.73 -18.93
N ASP A 198 -9.30 3.77 -18.47
CA ASP A 198 -8.99 3.02 -17.25
C ASP A 198 -7.61 2.36 -17.39
N ILE A 199 -7.28 1.66 -18.47
CA ILE A 199 -5.94 1.03 -18.65
C ILE A 199 -4.79 2.06 -18.56
N ARG A 200 -4.96 3.27 -19.12
CA ARG A 200 -3.88 4.29 -19.13
C ARG A 200 -3.77 5.07 -17.83
N GLU A 201 -4.90 5.35 -17.18
CA GLU A 201 -4.95 6.16 -15.97
C GLU A 201 -4.91 5.34 -14.69
N SER A 202 -5.20 4.03 -14.78
CA SER A 202 -5.40 3.21 -13.59
C SER A 202 -4.07 2.77 -13.01
N GLN A 203 -3.79 3.37 -11.87
CA GLN A 203 -3.12 2.74 -10.73
C GLN A 203 -4.08 1.85 -9.91
N ALA A 204 -5.20 1.41 -10.51
CA ALA A 204 -6.37 0.85 -9.81
C ALA A 204 -7.16 -0.28 -10.54
N LEU A 205 -6.62 -0.93 -11.58
CA LEU A 205 -7.40 -1.69 -12.60
C LEU A 205 -8.35 -2.78 -12.07
N THR A 206 -8.11 -3.23 -10.85
CA THR A 206 -8.55 -4.51 -10.30
C THR A 206 -9.28 -4.37 -8.97
N LEU A 207 -9.38 -3.16 -8.41
CA LEU A 207 -10.17 -2.91 -7.21
C LEU A 207 -11.66 -3.03 -7.55
N VAL A 208 -12.30 -4.11 -7.09
CA VAL A 208 -13.72 -4.39 -7.32
C VAL A 208 -14.60 -3.22 -6.86
N GLY A 209 -14.20 -2.53 -5.79
CA GLY A 209 -14.93 -1.37 -5.25
C GLY A 209 -14.86 -0.09 -6.11
N VAL A 210 -13.90 0.01 -7.04
CA VAL A 210 -13.80 1.14 -7.97
C VAL A 210 -14.76 0.97 -9.13
N HIS A 211 -14.92 -0.27 -9.61
CA HIS A 211 -15.78 -0.61 -10.75
C HIS A 211 -17.28 -0.41 -10.51
N GLU A 212 -17.76 -0.55 -9.27
CA GLU A 212 -19.18 -0.30 -8.95
C GLU A 212 -19.61 1.15 -9.23
N LYS A 213 -18.67 2.10 -9.23
CA LYS A 213 -18.95 3.53 -9.48
C LYS A 213 -18.82 3.94 -10.95
N MET A 214 -18.34 3.06 -11.84
CA MET A 214 -18.03 3.38 -13.24
C MET A 214 -19.08 2.89 -14.25
N LYS A 215 -20.25 2.42 -13.78
CA LYS A 215 -21.28 1.78 -14.64
C LYS A 215 -21.97 2.70 -15.67
N ASP A 216 -21.79 4.02 -15.63
CA ASP A 216 -22.57 4.99 -16.44
C ASP A 216 -21.80 5.70 -17.58
N ILE A 217 -20.62 5.21 -17.98
CA ILE A 217 -19.80 5.91 -18.99
C ILE A 217 -20.08 5.39 -20.42
N GLY A 218 -21.16 5.86 -21.04
CA GLY A 218 -21.35 5.96 -22.50
C GLY A 218 -21.05 4.75 -23.41
N ASN A 219 -20.92 5.03 -24.72
CA ASN A 219 -20.66 4.08 -25.81
C ASN A 219 -19.16 3.74 -25.99
N GLU A 220 -18.33 3.90 -24.95
CA GLU A 220 -16.90 3.63 -25.09
C GLU A 220 -16.62 2.14 -25.29
N LEU A 221 -15.52 1.85 -26.00
CA LEU A 221 -15.05 0.49 -26.23
C LEU A 221 -14.61 -0.13 -24.88
N LYS A 222 -15.29 -1.22 -24.49
CA LYS A 222 -15.03 -1.94 -23.25
C LYS A 222 -14.17 -3.18 -23.49
N TYR A 223 -13.20 -3.37 -22.61
CA TYR A 223 -12.34 -4.54 -22.49
C TYR A 223 -12.80 -5.40 -21.34
N LYS A 224 -12.92 -6.71 -21.59
CA LYS A 224 -13.26 -7.68 -20.55
C LYS A 224 -12.01 -8.18 -19.86
N LEU A 225 -11.93 -8.00 -18.55
CA LEU A 225 -10.91 -8.65 -17.74
C LEU A 225 -11.52 -9.82 -16.97
N ILE A 226 -10.83 -10.96 -17.01
CA ILE A 226 -11.16 -12.13 -16.22
C ILE A 226 -10.40 -12.05 -14.91
N LEU A 227 -11.11 -11.88 -13.80
CA LEU A 227 -10.54 -11.89 -12.46
C LEU A 227 -10.81 -13.24 -11.80
N ARG A 228 -9.79 -13.78 -11.13
CA ARG A 228 -9.86 -15.06 -10.42
C ARG A 228 -9.57 -14.85 -8.93
N ASP A 229 -10.26 -15.62 -8.09
CA ASP A 229 -9.99 -15.63 -6.64
C ASP A 229 -8.60 -16.19 -6.40
N VAL A 230 -7.71 -15.39 -5.81
CA VAL A 230 -6.34 -15.83 -5.49
C VAL A 230 -6.33 -17.09 -4.62
N ALA A 231 -7.31 -17.26 -3.72
CA ALA A 231 -7.39 -18.44 -2.88
C ALA A 231 -7.66 -19.71 -3.69
N GLU A 232 -8.41 -19.63 -4.78
CA GLU A 232 -8.68 -20.75 -5.68
C GLU A 232 -7.48 -21.03 -6.58
N ILE A 233 -6.85 -19.98 -7.12
CA ILE A 233 -5.67 -20.10 -8.00
C ILE A 233 -4.52 -20.85 -7.31
N LEU A 234 -4.30 -20.63 -6.01
CA LEU A 234 -3.29 -21.38 -5.27
C LEU A 234 -3.53 -22.90 -5.30
N PHE A 235 -4.77 -23.37 -5.36
CA PHE A 235 -5.08 -24.80 -5.49
C PHE A 235 -5.12 -25.25 -6.96
N GLU A 236 -5.67 -24.45 -7.86
CA GLU A 236 -5.76 -24.78 -9.29
C GLU A 236 -4.38 -24.93 -9.94
N PHE A 237 -3.42 -24.10 -9.54
CA PHE A 237 -2.04 -24.21 -10.00
C PHE A 237 -1.23 -25.27 -9.25
N HIS A 238 -1.86 -26.03 -8.35
CA HIS A 238 -1.24 -27.05 -7.52
C HIS A 238 -0.10 -26.51 -6.63
N ILE A 239 -0.12 -25.20 -6.33
CA ILE A 239 0.81 -24.58 -5.38
C ILE A 239 0.51 -25.09 -3.97
N LEU A 240 -0.78 -25.09 -3.64
CA LEU A 240 -1.34 -25.73 -2.46
C LEU A 240 -2.17 -26.93 -2.88
N SER A 241 -2.26 -27.92 -2.01
CA SER A 241 -3.11 -29.09 -2.17
C SER A 241 -3.88 -29.35 -0.89
N LYS A 242 -5.03 -30.02 -1.00
CA LYS A 242 -5.81 -30.50 0.16
C LYS A 242 -5.85 -32.01 0.16
N THR A 243 -5.53 -32.61 1.29
CA THR A 243 -5.79 -34.04 1.49
C THR A 243 -7.28 -34.28 1.73
N ASN A 244 -7.69 -35.55 1.69
CA ASN A 244 -9.07 -35.96 2.02
C ASN A 244 -9.52 -35.51 3.43
N ASN A 245 -8.57 -35.24 4.34
CA ASN A 245 -8.83 -34.75 5.69
C ASN A 245 -8.77 -33.22 5.80
N ASN A 246 -8.84 -32.49 4.68
CA ASN A 246 -8.71 -31.03 4.60
C ASN A 246 -7.38 -30.46 5.13
N ILE A 247 -6.33 -31.29 5.21
CA ILE A 247 -4.99 -30.81 5.55
C ILE A 247 -4.41 -30.15 4.30
N ILE A 248 -4.03 -28.88 4.42
CA ILE A 248 -3.37 -28.15 3.35
C ILE A 248 -1.88 -28.47 3.36
N THR A 249 -1.35 -28.87 2.21
CA THR A 249 0.06 -29.11 1.95
C THR A 249 0.56 -28.21 0.82
N GLY A 250 1.87 -28.04 0.71
CA GLY A 250 2.49 -27.12 -0.24
C GLY A 250 2.73 -25.74 0.35
N GLU A 251 3.49 -24.93 -0.39
CA GLU A 251 3.81 -23.55 -0.05
C GLU A 251 4.17 -22.76 -1.31
N LEU A 252 3.94 -21.46 -1.27
CA LEU A 252 4.39 -20.52 -2.29
C LEU A 252 5.68 -19.85 -1.82
N ASN A 253 6.77 -19.93 -2.60
CA ASN A 253 8.03 -19.29 -2.21
C ASN A 253 7.93 -17.76 -2.33
N LEU A 254 7.33 -17.26 -3.42
CA LEU A 254 7.16 -15.82 -3.66
C LEU A 254 5.79 -15.51 -4.25
N LEU A 255 5.03 -14.67 -3.55
CA LEU A 255 3.92 -13.92 -4.12
C LEU A 255 4.45 -12.54 -4.52
N HIS A 256 4.53 -12.28 -5.83
CA HIS A 256 4.96 -11.00 -6.38
C HIS A 256 3.78 -10.27 -7.02
N VAL A 257 3.44 -9.08 -6.52
CA VAL A 257 2.21 -8.37 -6.92
C VAL A 257 2.49 -6.92 -7.32
N ASN A 258 2.20 -6.58 -8.56
CA ASN A 258 2.36 -5.26 -9.14
C ASN A 258 1.24 -5.01 -10.16
N CYS A 259 0.02 -4.88 -9.66
CA CYS A 259 -1.20 -5.01 -10.45
C CYS A 259 -2.07 -3.75 -10.38
N GLU A 260 -1.42 -2.60 -10.13
CA GLU A 260 -2.06 -1.30 -10.10
C GLU A 260 -3.30 -1.35 -9.19
N GLY A 261 -3.15 -1.71 -7.92
CA GLY A 261 -4.21 -1.63 -6.91
C GLY A 261 -4.82 -2.95 -6.45
N CYS A 262 -4.64 -4.10 -7.14
CA CYS A 262 -5.16 -5.38 -6.63
C CYS A 262 -4.44 -5.86 -5.37
N GLU A 263 -3.26 -5.30 -5.05
CA GLU A 263 -2.38 -5.81 -3.98
C GLU A 263 -3.14 -5.94 -2.67
N TYR A 264 -3.95 -4.92 -2.37
CA TYR A 264 -4.75 -4.85 -1.15
C TYR A 264 -5.78 -5.98 -1.08
N GLU A 265 -6.56 -6.19 -2.13
CA GLU A 265 -7.62 -7.20 -2.16
C GLU A 265 -7.06 -8.62 -2.17
N VAL A 266 -5.98 -8.84 -2.92
CA VAL A 266 -5.28 -10.13 -3.00
C VAL A 266 -4.74 -10.53 -1.63
N ILE A 267 -3.98 -9.65 -0.99
CA ILE A 267 -3.38 -9.93 0.32
C ILE A 267 -4.47 -10.07 1.39
N GLU A 268 -5.48 -9.17 1.40
CA GLU A 268 -6.59 -9.25 2.35
C GLU A 268 -7.37 -10.57 2.20
N ARG A 269 -7.62 -11.02 0.96
CA ARG A 269 -8.27 -12.31 0.68
C ARG A 269 -7.49 -13.47 1.28
N LEU A 270 -6.18 -13.50 1.08
CA LEU A 270 -5.30 -14.55 1.59
C LEU A 270 -5.27 -14.59 3.12
N ILE A 271 -5.29 -13.43 3.78
CA ILE A 271 -5.37 -13.34 5.25
C ILE A 271 -6.73 -13.84 5.73
N LYS A 272 -7.85 -13.37 5.15
CA LYS A 272 -9.21 -13.79 5.52
C LYS A 272 -9.43 -15.30 5.34
N LYS A 273 -8.76 -15.93 4.36
CA LYS A 273 -8.81 -17.38 4.13
C LYS A 273 -7.81 -18.17 4.95
N ASN A 274 -7.01 -17.52 5.79
CA ASN A 274 -5.91 -18.13 6.55
C ASN A 274 -4.92 -18.89 5.66
N LEU A 275 -4.75 -18.42 4.41
CA LEU A 275 -3.83 -18.98 3.42
C LEU A 275 -2.50 -18.23 3.39
N ILE A 276 -2.47 -16.99 3.88
CA ILE A 276 -1.26 -16.13 3.90
C ILE A 276 -0.05 -16.83 4.55
N LYS A 277 -0.26 -17.68 5.56
CA LYS A 277 0.79 -18.44 6.25
C LYS A 277 1.52 -19.48 5.37
N TYR A 278 0.94 -19.87 4.24
CA TYR A 278 1.57 -20.79 3.28
C TYR A 278 2.42 -20.05 2.24
N ILE A 279 2.54 -18.73 2.35
CA ILE A 279 3.37 -17.90 1.49
C ILE A 279 4.62 -17.54 2.29
N ARG A 280 5.79 -17.80 1.74
CA ARG A 280 7.07 -17.57 2.41
C ARG A 280 7.51 -16.12 2.31
N ILE A 281 7.37 -15.55 1.11
CA ILE A 281 7.76 -14.18 0.81
C ILE A 281 6.63 -13.50 0.05
N ILE A 282 6.25 -12.31 0.48
CA ILE A 282 5.31 -11.45 -0.22
C ILE A 282 6.08 -10.20 -0.63
N GLN A 283 6.14 -9.92 -1.93
CA GLN A 283 6.74 -8.71 -2.47
C GLN A 283 5.70 -7.97 -3.30
N PHE A 284 5.36 -6.74 -2.92
CA PHE A 284 4.34 -5.99 -3.66
C PHE A 284 4.67 -4.50 -3.78
N GLY A 285 4.22 -3.92 -4.89
CA GLY A 285 4.28 -2.48 -5.12
C GLY A 285 3.01 -1.84 -4.58
N SER A 286 3.10 -1.00 -3.54
CA SER A 286 1.92 -0.40 -2.92
C SER A 286 1.41 0.79 -3.77
N HIS A 287 0.49 0.54 -4.69
CA HIS A 287 -0.09 1.62 -5.50
C HIS A 287 -1.00 2.53 -4.67
N ARG A 288 -1.12 3.80 -5.08
CA ARG A 288 -2.04 4.78 -4.45
C ARG A 288 -3.17 5.18 -5.41
N PRO A 289 -4.12 4.27 -5.68
CA PRO A 289 -5.20 4.51 -6.62
C PRO A 289 -5.99 5.78 -6.28
N SER A 290 -6.15 6.65 -7.28
CA SER A 290 -6.82 7.95 -7.14
C SER A 290 -8.27 7.81 -6.67
N ALA A 291 -8.97 6.77 -7.15
CA ALA A 291 -10.39 6.50 -6.87
C ALA A 291 -10.72 6.28 -5.38
N ILE A 292 -9.75 5.79 -4.59
CA ILE A 292 -9.92 5.51 -3.15
C ILE A 292 -8.89 6.26 -2.29
N ARG A 293 -8.35 7.37 -2.80
CA ARG A 293 -7.24 8.10 -2.18
C ARG A 293 -7.51 8.54 -0.74
N SER A 294 -8.77 8.75 -0.34
CA SER A 294 -9.15 9.15 1.02
C SER A 294 -9.10 8.00 2.02
N SER A 295 -9.33 6.76 1.61
CA SER A 295 -9.34 5.58 2.49
C SER A 295 -8.10 4.69 2.33
N ILE A 296 -7.33 4.85 1.25
CA ILE A 296 -6.20 3.96 0.94
C ILE A 296 -5.14 3.90 2.04
N SER A 297 -4.89 5.01 2.75
CA SER A 297 -3.94 5.02 3.87
C SER A 297 -4.42 4.18 5.06
N GLN A 298 -5.74 4.17 5.33
CA GLN A 298 -6.32 3.33 6.38
C GLN A 298 -6.27 1.86 5.98
N ILE A 299 -6.66 1.54 4.73
CA ILE A 299 -6.56 0.18 4.17
C ILE A 299 -5.12 -0.33 4.26
N TYR A 300 -4.16 0.50 3.86
CA TYR A 300 -2.74 0.21 3.94
C TYR A 300 -2.29 -0.07 5.39
N CYS A 301 -2.55 0.83 6.35
CA CYS A 301 -2.17 0.60 7.77
C CYS A 301 -2.82 -0.69 8.33
N CYS A 302 -4.10 -0.96 8.04
CA CYS A 302 -4.76 -2.18 8.48
C CYS A 302 -4.10 -3.43 7.90
N LEU A 303 -3.78 -3.41 6.60
CA LEU A 303 -3.14 -4.53 5.91
C LEU A 303 -1.74 -4.80 6.47
N GLN A 304 -0.96 -3.75 6.72
CA GLN A 304 0.36 -3.83 7.38
C GLN A 304 0.26 -4.50 8.75
N GLN A 305 -0.70 -4.06 9.57
CA GLN A 305 -0.94 -4.64 10.88
C GLN A 305 -1.29 -6.13 10.79
N MET A 306 -2.16 -6.51 9.85
CA MET A 306 -2.55 -7.91 9.64
C MET A 306 -1.40 -8.76 9.08
N LEU A 307 -0.58 -8.22 8.17
CA LEU A 307 0.62 -8.92 7.68
C LEU A 307 1.62 -9.15 8.81
N SER A 308 1.82 -8.17 9.69
CA SER A 308 2.77 -8.23 10.80
C SER A 308 2.56 -9.42 11.76
N THR A 309 1.36 -9.99 11.79
CA THR A 309 1.06 -11.16 12.63
C THR A 309 1.62 -12.46 12.08
N THR A 310 2.02 -12.50 10.80
CA THR A 310 2.51 -13.71 10.11
C THR A 310 3.84 -13.49 9.40
N HIS A 311 4.16 -12.24 9.08
CA HIS A 311 5.34 -11.84 8.34
C HIS A 311 6.00 -10.62 8.99
N HIS A 312 7.29 -10.47 8.76
CA HIS A 312 8.09 -9.30 9.12
C HIS A 312 8.45 -8.52 7.86
N LEU A 313 8.34 -7.19 7.92
CA LEU A 313 8.79 -6.30 6.85
C LEU A 313 10.33 -6.30 6.79
N GLU A 314 10.90 -6.92 5.76
CA GLU A 314 12.35 -6.92 5.54
C GLU A 314 12.84 -5.57 5.00
N PHE A 315 12.12 -5.03 4.02
CA PHE A 315 12.28 -3.66 3.57
C PHE A 315 10.96 -3.17 3.00
N GLY A 316 10.81 -1.86 2.98
CA GLY A 316 9.73 -1.20 2.30
C GLY A 316 9.53 0.21 2.80
N ILE A 317 9.03 1.05 1.92
CA ILE A 317 8.47 2.34 2.29
C ILE A 317 7.06 2.41 1.71
N PRO A 318 6.13 3.12 2.37
CA PRO A 318 4.79 3.28 1.85
C PRO A 318 4.80 3.87 0.44
N TRP A 319 3.92 3.34 -0.40
CA TRP A 319 3.72 3.73 -1.79
C TRP A 319 4.84 3.33 -2.76
N ALA A 320 5.67 2.36 -2.35
CA ALA A 320 6.78 1.84 -3.12
C ALA A 320 6.82 0.30 -3.04
N TRP A 321 7.97 -0.30 -3.35
CA TRP A 321 8.19 -1.73 -3.20
C TRP A 321 8.37 -2.11 -1.73
N GLU A 322 7.66 -3.15 -1.33
CA GLU A 322 7.78 -3.77 -0.02
C GLU A 322 8.04 -5.26 -0.13
N ARG A 323 8.76 -5.79 0.85
CA ARG A 323 8.99 -7.22 0.99
C ARG A 323 8.76 -7.67 2.43
N TRP A 324 7.95 -8.71 2.56
CA TRP A 324 7.54 -9.32 3.80
C TRP A 324 8.00 -10.77 3.83
N LEU A 325 8.75 -11.14 4.86
CA LEU A 325 9.22 -12.51 5.08
C LEU A 325 8.37 -13.18 6.15
N ARG A 326 7.93 -14.42 5.92
CA ARG A 326 7.23 -15.19 6.95
C ARG A 326 8.12 -15.32 8.20
N ASN A 327 7.52 -15.19 9.38
CA ASN A 327 8.28 -15.02 10.63
C ASN A 327 9.29 -16.16 10.90
N ASP A 328 8.97 -17.40 10.54
CA ASP A 328 9.84 -18.58 10.67
C ASP A 328 11.14 -18.50 9.84
N LEU A 329 11.20 -17.62 8.82
CA LEU A 329 12.39 -17.40 8.00
C LEU A 329 13.36 -16.41 8.62
N THR A 330 12.91 -15.60 9.57
CA THR A 330 13.74 -14.58 10.25
C THR A 330 14.46 -15.14 11.46
N GLU A 331 13.87 -16.13 12.14
CA GLU A 331 14.43 -16.82 13.31
C GLU A 331 15.62 -17.75 12.98
N GLN A 332 15.92 -17.93 11.68
CA GLN A 332 17.06 -18.71 11.19
C GLN A 332 18.33 -17.87 10.94
N LYS A 333 18.28 -16.55 11.20
CA LYS A 333 19.46 -15.66 11.24
C LYS A 333 20.03 -15.62 12.65
#